data_AF-A0AAV0QTP9-F1
#
_entry.id   AF-A0AAV0QTP9-F1
#
_cell.length_a   1.000
_cell.length_b   1.000
_cell.length_c   1.000
_cell.angle_alpha   90.00
_cell.angle_beta   90.00
_cell.angle_gamma   90.00
#
_symmetry.space_group_name_H-M   'P 1'
#
loop_
_entity.id
_entity.type
_entity.pdbx_description
1 polymer ?
#
loop_
_entity_poly.entity_id
_entity_poly.type
_entity_poly.pdbx_seq_one_letter_code
_entity_poly.pdbx_strand_id
1 'polypeptide(L)'
;SCLDCFLWGGELYLFEYGVSPTFFLAKARGGTCTLAAADPPEDVLHRASFLLENGFGGYCLFRNNCEDFAIYCKTGLIVFTSISVGRSGQAASFIAAASSVLSSPLRFLTTSFSGLAVVGLCMYSISRLVSDIGVRRDVKKIPVERLVAADCSSESSVEPPEAVPPLPAKEKET
;
A
#
# COMPACT_ATOMS: atom_id res chain seq x y z
N SER A 1 -23.67 -4.03 14.07
CA SER A 1 -22.80 -3.03 14.72
C SER A 1 -23.38 -1.65 14.47
N CYS A 2 -23.20 -0.69 15.39
CA CYS A 2 -23.69 0.69 15.23
C CYS A 2 -22.53 1.68 15.11
N LEU A 3 -22.73 2.83 14.45
CA LEU A 3 -21.67 3.83 14.25
C LEU A 3 -21.22 4.44 15.58
N ASP A 4 -22.17 4.78 16.45
CA ASP A 4 -21.89 5.35 17.78
C ASP A 4 -21.09 4.37 18.67
N CYS A 5 -21.38 3.08 18.53
CA CYS A 5 -20.68 1.98 19.20
C CYS A 5 -19.22 1.89 18.75
N PHE A 6 -18.97 2.07 17.45
CA PHE A 6 -17.62 2.08 16.88
C PHE A 6 -16.83 3.31 17.33
N LEU A 7 -17.51 4.47 17.37
CA LEU A 7 -16.90 5.72 17.76
C LEU A 7 -16.49 5.75 19.22
N TRP A 8 -17.28 5.14 20.11
CA TRP A 8 -17.04 5.13 21.56
C TRP A 8 -16.75 6.54 22.12
N GLY A 9 -17.53 7.53 21.66
CA GLY A 9 -17.36 8.94 22.03
C GLY A 9 -16.21 9.68 21.32
N GLY A 10 -15.52 9.02 20.39
CA GLY A 10 -14.51 9.64 19.52
C GLY A 10 -15.07 10.23 18.23
N GLU A 11 -14.19 10.80 17.42
CA GLU A 11 -14.50 11.38 16.12
C GLU A 11 -13.97 10.51 14.97
N LEU A 12 -14.68 10.52 13.83
CA LEU A 12 -14.16 9.93 12.60
C LEU A 12 -13.26 10.93 11.89
N TYR A 13 -12.05 10.47 11.55
CA TYR A 13 -11.21 11.18 10.60
C TYR A 13 -11.52 10.68 9.18
N LEU A 14 -12.01 11.57 8.33
CA LEU A 14 -12.27 11.25 6.93
C LEU A 14 -10.99 11.42 6.11
N PHE A 15 -10.64 10.39 5.34
CA PHE A 15 -9.52 10.45 4.42
C PHE A 15 -9.82 11.38 3.24
N GLU A 16 -8.91 12.31 2.94
CA GLU A 16 -9.12 13.35 1.93
C GLU A 16 -8.47 12.98 0.59
N TYR A 17 -9.20 13.15 -0.51
CA TYR A 17 -8.74 12.84 -1.88
C TYR A 17 -8.54 14.12 -2.68
N GLY A 18 -7.61 14.11 -3.64
CA GLY A 18 -7.36 15.22 -4.54
C GLY A 18 -6.88 16.49 -3.84
N VAL A 19 -6.19 16.37 -2.71
CA VAL A 19 -5.70 17.52 -1.95
C VAL A 19 -4.56 18.23 -2.68
N SER A 20 -4.25 19.47 -2.31
CA SER A 20 -3.09 20.17 -2.87
C SER A 20 -1.77 19.62 -2.27
N PRO A 21 -0.64 19.71 -3.00
CA PRO A 21 0.66 19.32 -2.48
C PRO A 21 1.04 20.01 -1.16
N THR A 22 0.69 21.28 -1.01
CA THR A 22 0.91 22.04 0.23
C THR A 22 0.10 21.48 1.39
N PHE A 23 -1.16 21.10 1.15
CA PHE A 23 -2.00 20.48 2.17
C PHE A 23 -1.47 19.11 2.58
N PHE A 24 -1.06 18.29 1.60
CA PHE A 24 -0.47 16.98 1.84
C PHE A 24 0.80 17.06 2.70
N LEU A 25 1.71 18.00 2.38
CA LEU A 25 2.96 18.23 3.11
C LEU A 25 2.72 18.80 4.51
N ALA A 26 1.65 19.58 4.71
CA ALA A 26 1.30 20.12 6.03
C ALA A 26 0.79 19.04 7.01
N LYS A 27 0.27 17.90 6.53
CA LYS A 27 -0.19 16.80 7.39
C LYS A 27 1.00 16.05 7.95
N ALA A 28 1.25 16.21 9.26
CA ALA A 28 2.33 15.51 9.95
C ALA A 28 2.22 13.97 9.89
N ARG A 29 0.99 13.45 9.86
CA ARG A 29 0.71 12.01 9.85
C ARG A 29 0.32 11.52 8.45
N GLY A 30 0.99 10.46 7.99
CA GLY A 30 0.59 9.70 6.79
C GLY A 30 -0.76 8.99 6.95
N GLY A 31 -1.33 8.54 5.83
CA GLY A 31 -2.61 7.81 5.85
C GLY A 31 -3.83 8.69 6.15
N THR A 32 -3.74 10.00 5.90
CA THR A 32 -4.82 10.97 6.16
C THR A 32 -5.36 11.62 4.89
N CYS A 33 -4.58 11.65 3.81
CA CYS A 33 -4.97 12.22 2.54
C CYS A 33 -4.10 11.66 1.40
N THR A 34 -4.54 11.90 0.16
CA THR A 34 -3.79 11.62 -1.07
C THR A 34 -3.96 12.74 -2.09
N LEU A 35 -2.98 12.89 -2.99
CA LEU A 35 -3.06 13.80 -4.13
C LEU A 35 -3.92 13.22 -5.26
N ALA A 36 -4.19 11.92 -5.26
CA ALA A 36 -5.09 11.30 -6.24
C ALA A 36 -6.53 11.77 -6.04
N ALA A 37 -7.16 12.24 -7.12
CA ALA A 37 -8.57 12.59 -7.11
C ALA A 37 -9.45 11.35 -6.91
N ALA A 38 -10.56 11.52 -6.21
CA ALA A 38 -11.60 10.51 -6.14
C ALA A 38 -12.42 10.52 -7.45
N ASP A 39 -12.82 9.32 -7.87
CA ASP A 39 -13.78 9.14 -8.94
C ASP A 39 -15.21 9.48 -8.49
N PRO A 40 -16.15 9.65 -9.45
CA PRO A 40 -17.56 9.84 -9.16
C PRO A 40 -18.14 8.76 -8.25
N PRO A 41 -19.10 9.09 -7.37
CA PRO A 41 -19.70 8.13 -6.44
C PRO A 41 -20.23 6.86 -7.11
N GLU A 42 -20.76 6.96 -8.33
CA GLU A 42 -21.30 5.85 -9.10
C GLU A 42 -20.22 4.80 -9.40
N ASP A 43 -19.06 5.25 -9.88
CA ASP A 43 -17.91 4.40 -10.15
C ASP A 43 -17.36 3.77 -8.87
N VAL A 44 -17.33 4.54 -7.78
CA VAL A 44 -16.84 4.08 -6.47
C VAL A 44 -17.75 2.98 -5.93
N LEU A 45 -19.06 3.20 -5.94
CA LEU A 45 -20.06 2.24 -5.47
C LEU A 45 -20.05 0.99 -6.33
N HIS A 46 -19.97 1.15 -7.66
CA HIS A 46 -19.88 0.03 -8.58
C HIS A 46 -18.66 -0.86 -8.27
N ARG A 47 -17.46 -0.28 -8.11
CA ARG A 47 -16.26 -1.05 -7.76
C ARG A 47 -16.39 -1.74 -6.40
N ALA A 48 -16.90 -1.02 -5.39
CA ALA A 48 -17.04 -1.57 -4.04
C ALA A 48 -18.03 -2.74 -3.99
N SER A 49 -19.20 -2.60 -4.60
CA SER A 49 -20.21 -3.65 -4.69
C SER A 49 -19.71 -4.85 -5.50
N PHE A 50 -19.04 -4.62 -6.63
CA PHE A 50 -18.50 -5.70 -7.45
C PHE A 50 -17.44 -6.52 -6.69
N LEU A 51 -16.52 -5.86 -5.98
CA LEU A 51 -15.48 -6.54 -5.19
C LEU A 51 -16.01 -7.20 -3.93
N LEU A 52 -17.16 -6.76 -3.40
CA LEU A 52 -17.82 -7.44 -2.28
C LEU A 52 -18.24 -8.87 -2.68
N GLU A 53 -18.67 -9.05 -3.92
CA GLU A 53 -19.12 -10.35 -4.45
C GLU A 53 -17.97 -11.20 -5.00
N ASN A 54 -16.93 -10.56 -5.53
CA ASN A 54 -15.86 -11.25 -6.28
C ASN A 54 -14.51 -11.30 -5.57
N GLY A 55 -14.33 -10.56 -4.47
CA GLY A 55 -13.06 -10.42 -3.78
C GLY A 55 -12.08 -9.45 -4.44
N PHE A 56 -11.02 -9.09 -3.71
CA PHE A 56 -9.96 -8.17 -4.15
C PHE A 56 -8.57 -8.80 -3.91
N GLY A 57 -8.39 -10.03 -4.42
CA GLY A 57 -7.16 -10.81 -4.23
C GLY A 57 -6.86 -11.19 -2.77
N GLY A 58 -5.70 -11.82 -2.55
CA GLY A 58 -5.26 -12.27 -1.22
C GLY A 58 -4.85 -11.12 -0.29
N TYR A 59 -5.42 -11.07 0.92
CA TYR A 59 -5.13 -10.03 1.89
C TYR A 59 -3.70 -10.14 2.46
N CYS A 60 -2.96 -9.04 2.50
CA CYS A 60 -1.69 -8.96 3.22
C CYS A 60 -1.52 -7.59 3.91
N LEU A 61 -1.07 -7.59 5.17
CA LEU A 61 -0.99 -6.36 5.97
C LEU A 61 -0.09 -5.28 5.35
N PHE A 62 0.98 -5.68 4.67
CA PHE A 62 1.94 -4.79 4.04
C PHE A 62 1.64 -4.49 2.56
N ARG A 63 0.71 -5.23 1.96
CA ARG A 63 0.32 -5.13 0.54
C ARG A 63 -1.07 -5.72 0.35
N ASN A 64 -1.94 -5.04 -0.38
CA ASN A 64 -3.30 -5.52 -0.61
C ASN A 64 -4.08 -5.63 0.72
N ASN A 65 -3.99 -4.57 1.53
CA ASN A 65 -4.73 -4.44 2.78
C ASN A 65 -5.99 -3.56 2.58
N CYS A 66 -6.64 -3.18 3.68
CA CYS A 66 -7.84 -2.33 3.65
C CYS A 66 -7.60 -0.95 3.03
N GLU A 67 -6.39 -0.39 3.16
CA GLU A 67 -6.02 0.89 2.54
C GLU A 67 -5.92 0.75 1.03
N ASP A 68 -5.23 -0.28 0.53
CA ASP A 68 -5.17 -0.57 -0.92
C ASP A 68 -6.57 -0.75 -1.52
N PHE A 69 -7.43 -1.52 -0.83
CA PHE A 69 -8.82 -1.70 -1.24
C PHE A 69 -9.59 -0.37 -1.29
N ALA A 70 -9.53 0.43 -0.22
CA ALA A 70 -10.25 1.70 -0.15
C ALA A 70 -9.75 2.69 -1.21
N ILE A 71 -8.43 2.78 -1.43
CA ILE A 71 -7.82 3.60 -2.46
C ILE A 71 -8.26 3.13 -3.85
N TYR A 72 -8.25 1.84 -4.13
CA TYR A 72 -8.72 1.32 -5.42
C TYR A 72 -10.20 1.61 -5.65
N CYS A 73 -11.06 1.33 -4.66
CA CYS A 73 -12.48 1.65 -4.75
C CYS A 73 -12.69 3.14 -5.02
N LYS A 74 -11.92 4.03 -4.41
CA LYS A 74 -12.08 5.49 -4.59
C LYS A 74 -11.44 6.08 -5.84
N THR A 75 -10.41 5.47 -6.40
CA THR A 75 -9.60 6.08 -7.49
C THR A 75 -9.48 5.21 -8.75
N GLY A 76 -9.81 3.92 -8.65
CA GLY A 76 -9.55 2.91 -9.67
C GLY A 76 -8.07 2.61 -9.91
N LEU A 77 -7.16 3.15 -9.09
CA LEU A 77 -5.71 3.01 -9.27
C LEU A 77 -5.18 1.78 -8.53
N ILE A 78 -4.39 0.98 -9.24
CA ILE A 78 -3.60 -0.12 -8.67
C ILE A 78 -2.14 0.12 -8.96
N VAL A 79 -1.33 -0.07 -7.93
CA VAL A 79 0.13 -0.07 -8.02
C VAL A 79 0.59 -1.42 -8.57
N PHE A 80 1.41 -1.40 -9.62
CA PHE A 80 1.87 -2.59 -10.33
C PHE A 80 3.25 -3.14 -9.90
N THR A 81 3.91 -2.57 -8.90
CA THR A 81 5.26 -3.03 -8.53
C THR A 81 5.26 -4.29 -7.67
N SER A 82 6.00 -5.29 -8.16
CA SER A 82 6.42 -6.52 -7.46
C SER A 82 7.58 -6.31 -6.47
N ILE A 83 8.09 -5.08 -6.33
CA ILE A 83 9.24 -4.82 -5.46
C ILE A 83 8.78 -4.82 -4.00
N SER A 84 9.47 -5.64 -3.19
CA SER A 84 9.32 -5.96 -1.76
C SER A 84 9.30 -4.76 -0.79
N VAL A 85 9.25 -3.53 -1.29
CA VAL A 85 9.17 -2.34 -0.46
C VAL A 85 7.70 -2.09 -0.10
N GLY A 86 7.33 -2.33 1.16
CA GLY A 86 5.94 -2.31 1.65
C GLY A 86 5.12 -1.12 1.13
N ARG A 87 3.90 -1.40 0.64
CA ARG A 87 2.98 -0.41 0.05
C ARG A 87 2.34 0.50 1.08
N SER A 88 2.37 0.14 2.36
CA SER A 88 1.99 1.05 3.43
C SER A 88 2.94 2.24 3.39
N GLY A 89 2.41 3.46 3.35
CA GLY A 89 3.16 4.73 3.23
C GLY A 89 4.22 4.99 4.32
N GLN A 90 4.42 4.03 5.23
CA GLN A 90 5.38 4.02 6.30
C GLN A 90 6.65 3.23 5.95
N ALA A 91 6.58 2.11 5.23
CA ALA A 91 7.71 1.18 5.10
C ALA A 91 8.73 1.56 4.00
N ALA A 92 8.26 2.11 2.88
CA ALA A 92 9.12 2.42 1.75
C ALA A 92 10.12 3.56 1.98
N SER A 93 9.76 4.50 2.85
CA SER A 93 10.59 5.67 3.14
C SER A 93 11.87 5.33 3.90
N PHE A 94 11.83 4.33 4.79
CA PHE A 94 12.94 4.08 5.73
C PHE A 94 14.18 3.47 5.07
N ILE A 95 14.02 2.59 4.09
CA ILE A 95 15.14 1.84 3.49
C ILE A 95 15.93 2.70 2.49
N ALA A 96 15.24 3.44 1.61
CA ALA A 96 15.92 4.32 0.64
C ALA A 96 16.57 5.54 1.31
N ALA A 97 15.98 6.04 2.41
CA ALA A 97 16.52 7.16 3.15
C ALA A 97 17.85 6.81 3.84
N ALA A 98 17.92 5.68 4.54
CA ALA A 98 19.08 5.30 5.33
C ALA A 98 20.39 5.20 4.50
N SER A 99 20.31 4.75 3.25
CA SER A 99 21.50 4.58 2.39
C SER A 99 22.04 5.90 1.80
N SER A 100 21.19 6.91 1.59
CA SER A 100 21.59 8.20 1.00
C SER A 100 22.34 9.14 1.95
N VAL A 101 22.21 8.91 3.27
CA VAL A 101 22.85 9.72 4.32
C VAL A 101 24.36 9.46 4.38
N LEU A 102 24.83 8.29 3.93
CA LEU A 102 26.23 7.88 4.12
C LEU A 102 27.19 8.45 3.05
N SER A 103 26.69 8.97 1.93
CA SER A 103 27.51 9.40 0.78
C SER A 103 27.30 10.85 0.32
N SER A 104 26.47 11.64 1.01
CA SER A 104 26.06 13.00 0.61
C SER A 104 26.61 14.11 1.53
N PRO A 105 26.79 15.36 1.06
CA PRO A 105 27.11 16.54 1.88
C PRO A 105 26.21 16.75 3.10
N LEU A 106 25.05 16.08 3.12
CA LEU A 106 24.13 15.98 4.25
C LEU A 106 24.78 15.50 5.56
N ARG A 107 25.92 14.80 5.48
CA ARG A 107 26.68 14.33 6.65
C ARG A 107 26.98 15.45 7.64
N PHE A 108 27.29 16.65 7.14
CA PHE A 108 27.56 17.82 7.98
C PHE A 108 26.30 18.32 8.70
N LEU A 109 25.15 18.33 8.04
CA LEU A 109 23.87 18.72 8.65
C LEU A 109 23.41 17.67 9.69
N THR A 110 23.71 16.39 9.50
CA THR A 110 23.36 15.34 10.47
C THR A 110 24.25 15.30 11.72
N THR A 111 25.29 16.15 11.82
CA THR A 111 26.21 16.16 12.98
C THR A 111 25.60 16.72 14.26
N SER A 112 24.52 17.49 14.15
CA SER A 112 23.78 18.04 15.29
C SER A 112 22.39 17.40 15.38
N PHE A 113 21.84 17.32 16.59
CA PHE A 113 20.51 16.73 16.81
C PHE A 113 19.41 17.47 16.02
N SER A 114 19.47 18.80 15.97
CA SER A 114 18.54 19.63 15.21
C SER A 114 18.67 19.40 13.71
N GLY A 115 19.89 19.35 13.18
CA GLY A 115 20.10 19.10 11.76
C GLY A 115 19.71 17.68 11.34
N LEU A 116 19.95 16.66 12.19
CA LEU A 116 19.46 15.30 11.97
C LEU A 116 17.92 15.26 11.95
N ALA A 117 17.25 15.96 12.87
CA ALA A 117 15.79 16.02 12.92
C ALA A 117 15.19 16.68 11.66
N VAL A 118 15.78 17.80 11.20
CA VAL A 118 15.34 18.48 9.97
C VAL A 118 15.51 17.57 8.76
N VAL A 119 16.67 16.93 8.61
CA VAL A 119 16.92 15.97 7.52
C VAL A 119 15.89 14.84 7.56
N GLY A 120 15.66 14.24 8.74
CA GLY A 120 14.67 13.17 8.90
C GLY A 120 13.25 13.61 8.48
N LEU A 121 12.82 14.80 8.89
CA LEU A 121 11.50 15.33 8.54
C LEU A 121 11.38 15.61 7.03
N CYS A 122 12.40 16.21 6.41
CA CYS A 122 12.44 16.46 4.98
C CYS A 122 12.38 15.14 4.19
N MET A 123 13.19 14.15 4.58
CA MET A 123 13.22 12.85 3.93
C MET A 123 11.89 12.12 4.08
N TYR A 124 11.27 12.15 5.27
CA TYR A 124 9.95 11.59 5.50
C TYR A 124 8.89 12.25 4.61
N SER A 125 8.88 13.59 4.55
CA SER A 125 7.91 14.35 3.78
C SER A 125 8.04 14.11 2.28
N ILE A 126 9.27 14.12 1.76
CA ILE A 126 9.57 13.82 0.35
C ILE A 126 9.21 12.38 0.03
N SER A 127 9.60 11.42 0.88
CA SER A 127 9.31 10.00 0.67
C SER A 127 7.81 9.74 0.64
N ARG A 128 7.04 10.40 1.51
CA ARG A 128 5.58 10.34 1.48
C ARG A 128 5.01 10.92 0.19
N LEU A 129 5.52 12.07 -0.25
CA LEU A 129 5.05 12.73 -1.46
C LEU A 129 5.28 11.87 -2.70
N VAL A 130 6.48 11.31 -2.88
CA VAL A 130 6.80 10.48 -4.06
C VAL A 130 6.15 9.11 -4.02
N SER A 131 5.79 8.61 -2.83
CA SER A 131 5.08 7.34 -2.66
C SER A 131 3.56 7.47 -2.83
N ASP A 132 3.04 8.69 -2.82
CA ASP A 132 1.60 8.94 -2.99
C ASP A 132 1.10 8.39 -4.33
N ILE A 133 -0.09 7.78 -4.30
CA ILE A 133 -0.72 7.16 -5.46
C ILE A 133 -1.01 8.17 -6.59
N GLY A 134 -1.20 9.45 -6.26
CA GLY A 134 -1.37 10.53 -7.24
C GLY A 134 -0.09 11.01 -7.90
N VAL A 135 1.10 10.64 -7.39
CA VAL A 135 2.40 11.12 -7.88
C VAL A 135 3.21 10.02 -8.56
N ARG A 136 3.15 8.80 -8.03
CA ARG A 136 3.92 7.67 -8.53
C ARG A 136 3.53 7.32 -9.98
N ARG A 137 4.49 6.79 -10.75
CA ARG A 137 4.32 6.50 -12.20
C ARG A 137 3.98 5.05 -12.52
N ASP A 138 4.06 4.18 -11.53
CA ASP A 138 3.86 2.74 -11.60
C ASP A 138 2.46 2.33 -11.11
N VAL A 139 1.51 3.27 -11.17
CA VAL A 139 0.09 3.00 -11.01
C VAL A 139 -0.60 2.97 -12.36
N LYS A 140 -1.64 2.14 -12.45
CA LYS A 140 -2.51 2.10 -13.61
C LYS A 140 -3.95 2.11 -13.14
N LYS A 141 -4.78 2.85 -13.85
CA LYS A 141 -6.22 2.79 -13.68
C LYS A 141 -6.74 1.53 -14.35
N ILE A 142 -7.39 0.66 -13.60
CA ILE A 142 -7.95 -0.61 -14.10
C ILE A 142 -9.45 -0.64 -13.80
N PRO A 143 -10.31 -1.05 -14.74
CA PRO A 143 -11.70 -1.36 -14.44
C PRO A 143 -11.80 -2.65 -13.60
N VAL A 144 -12.81 -2.73 -12.74
CA VAL A 144 -12.93 -3.78 -11.71
C VAL A 144 -13.10 -5.18 -12.28
N GLU A 145 -13.78 -5.30 -13.41
CA GLU A 145 -14.02 -6.55 -14.10
C GLU A 145 -12.70 -7.14 -14.62
N ARG A 146 -11.79 -6.28 -15.11
CA ARG A 146 -10.47 -6.72 -15.58
C ARG A 146 -9.55 -7.12 -14.43
N LEU A 147 -9.71 -6.48 -13.26
CA LEU A 147 -8.95 -6.85 -12.08
C LEU A 147 -9.30 -8.28 -11.63
N VAL A 148 -10.60 -8.54 -11.44
CA VAL A 148 -11.07 -9.86 -11.01
C VAL A 148 -10.78 -10.93 -12.06
N ALA A 149 -10.96 -10.64 -13.35
CA ALA A 149 -10.63 -11.59 -14.41
C ALA A 149 -9.14 -11.99 -14.43
N ALA A 150 -8.24 -11.07 -14.09
CA ALA A 150 -6.81 -11.35 -13.99
C ALA A 150 -6.51 -12.26 -12.78
N ASP A 151 -7.14 -12.00 -11.63
CA ASP A 151 -6.96 -12.83 -10.43
C ASP A 151 -7.45 -14.27 -10.69
N CYS A 152 -8.63 -14.45 -11.29
CA CYS A 152 -9.15 -15.78 -11.66
C CYS A 152 -8.22 -16.53 -12.63
N SER A 153 -7.54 -15.82 -13.55
CA SER A 153 -6.59 -16.44 -14.47
C SER A 153 -5.29 -16.89 -13.80
N SER A 154 -4.92 -16.27 -12.67
CA SER A 154 -3.72 -16.64 -11.90
C SER A 154 -3.96 -17.86 -11.00
N GLU A 155 -5.22 -18.08 -10.58
CA GLU A 155 -5.63 -19.23 -9.77
C GLU A 155 -5.73 -20.53 -10.57
N SER A 156 -6.03 -20.47 -11.88
CA SER A 156 -6.15 -21.68 -12.71
C SER A 156 -4.81 -22.33 -13.09
N SER A 157 -3.68 -21.70 -12.77
CA SER A 157 -2.32 -22.18 -13.06
C SER A 157 -1.64 -22.92 -11.89
N VAL A 158 -2.34 -23.16 -10.78
CA VAL A 158 -1.80 -23.98 -9.68
C VAL A 158 -2.05 -25.46 -10.00
N GLU A 159 -1.04 -26.11 -10.58
CA GLU A 159 -0.98 -27.56 -10.80
C GLU A 159 -1.08 -28.31 -9.44
N PRO A 160 -1.83 -29.42 -9.33
CA PRO A 160 -2.00 -30.14 -8.06
C PRO A 160 -0.65 -30.64 -7.52
N PRO A 161 -0.45 -30.71 -6.19
CA PRO A 161 0.77 -31.27 -5.63
C PRO A 161 0.93 -32.71 -6.08
N GLU A 162 2.01 -32.98 -6.79
CA GLU A 162 2.45 -34.32 -7.17
C GLU A 162 2.57 -35.19 -5.91
N ALA A 163 1.89 -36.33 -5.92
CA ALA A 163 1.83 -37.23 -4.77
C ALA A 163 3.25 -37.70 -4.40
N VAL A 164 3.68 -37.40 -3.17
CA VAL A 164 4.95 -37.85 -2.61
C VAL A 164 4.95 -39.38 -2.55
N PRO A 165 5.88 -40.08 -3.24
CA PRO A 165 5.96 -41.53 -3.16
C PRO A 165 6.40 -41.97 -1.75
N PRO A 166 5.92 -43.12 -1.26
CA PRO A 166 6.23 -43.58 0.09
C PRO A 166 7.72 -43.90 0.26
N LEU A 167 8.27 -43.49 1.40
CA LEU A 167 9.66 -43.73 1.79
C LEU A 167 10.02 -45.22 1.80
N PRO A 168 11.21 -45.62 1.32
CA PRO A 168 11.66 -47.01 1.37
C PRO A 168 11.95 -47.46 2.80
N ALA A 169 11.56 -48.70 3.09
CA ALA A 169 11.81 -49.38 4.36
C ALA A 169 13.32 -49.49 4.64
N LYS A 170 13.73 -49.18 5.88
CA LYS A 170 15.09 -49.40 6.34
C LYS A 170 15.37 -50.90 6.43
N GLU A 171 16.27 -51.40 5.58
CA GLU A 171 16.93 -52.68 5.80
C GLU A 171 17.81 -52.60 7.05
N LYS A 172 17.68 -53.61 7.91
CA LYS A 172 18.58 -53.88 9.04
C LYS A 172 19.83 -54.55 8.47
N GLU A 173 20.97 -53.90 8.59
CA GLU A 173 22.26 -54.58 8.49
C GLU A 173 22.75 -54.96 9.89
N THR A 174 23.36 -56.15 9.97
CA THR A 174 23.73 -56.92 11.16
C THR A 174 25.11 -56.52 11.66
#